data_AF-A0A166A5H9-F1
#
_entry.id   AF-A0A166A5H9-F1
#
_cell.length_a   1.000
_cell.length_b   1.000
_cell.length_c   1.000
_cell.angle_alpha   90.00
_cell.angle_beta   90.00
_cell.angle_gamma   90.00
#
_symmetry.space_group_name_H-M   'P 1'
#
loop_
_entity.id
_entity.type
_entity.pdbx_description
1 polymer ?
#
loop_
_entity_poly.entity_id
_entity_poly.type
_entity_poly.pdbx_seq_one_letter_code
_entity_poly.pdbx_strand_id
1 'polypeptide(L)'
;MSDRLRGYVMQLNNYYQRHHIPPQSYIRYSESLPVGGRGDQCVATVTLLNYQPPAIYTGYGVGKQSAKEAAACNALRALGQLP
;
A
#
# COMPACT_ATOMS: atom_id res chain seq x y z
N MET A 1 9.59 -9.39 -17.61
CA MET A 1 10.29 -8.44 -16.71
C MET A 1 9.27 -7.74 -15.83
N SER A 2 8.93 -8.30 -14.67
CA SER A 2 7.94 -7.71 -13.75
C SER A 2 8.25 -8.06 -12.27
N ASP A 3 9.48 -7.83 -11.81
CA ASP A 3 9.90 -8.10 -10.42
C ASP A 3 10.04 -6.82 -9.55
N ARG A 4 9.61 -5.66 -10.06
CA ARG A 4 9.81 -4.37 -9.37
C ARG A 4 8.78 -4.02 -8.29
N LEU A 5 7.71 -4.79 -8.11
CA LEU A 5 6.64 -4.54 -7.13
C LEU A 5 6.60 -5.62 -6.04
N ARG A 6 7.74 -6.04 -5.51
CA ARG A 6 7.79 -7.02 -4.42
C ARG A 6 8.51 -6.42 -3.22
N GLY A 7 7.83 -6.40 -2.06
CA GLY A 7 8.44 -6.06 -0.77
C GLY A 7 8.16 -4.65 -0.23
N TYR A 8 7.38 -3.82 -0.93
CA TYR A 8 6.98 -2.49 -0.42
C TYR A 8 6.02 -2.60 0.76
N VAL A 9 5.12 -3.58 0.74
CA VAL A 9 4.25 -3.89 1.90
C VAL A 9 5.09 -4.20 3.14
N MET A 10 6.13 -5.02 2.98
CA MET A 10 7.05 -5.38 4.06
C MET A 10 7.87 -4.16 4.53
N GLN A 11 8.40 -3.36 3.61
CA GLN A 11 9.12 -2.13 3.95
C GLN A 11 8.24 -1.13 4.71
N LEU A 12 6.98 -0.96 4.30
CA LEU A 12 6.02 -0.11 5.00
C LEU A 12 5.73 -0.63 6.41
N ASN A 13 5.54 -1.94 6.58
CA ASN A 13 5.37 -2.53 7.91
C ASN A 13 6.62 -2.32 8.79
N ASN A 14 7.81 -2.52 8.23
CA ASN A 14 9.08 -2.32 8.93
C ASN A 14 9.29 -0.86 9.36
N TYR A 15 8.89 0.10 8.53
CA TYR A 15 8.91 1.52 8.88
C TYR A 15 8.12 1.76 10.17
N TYR A 16 6.85 1.33 10.23
CA TYR A 16 6.02 1.53 11.42
C TYR A 16 6.53 0.73 12.64
N GLN A 17 7.07 -0.47 12.45
CA GLN A 17 7.70 -1.24 13.54
C GLN A 17 8.91 -0.51 14.15
N ARG A 18 9.76 0.13 13.32
CA ARG A 18 10.91 0.93 13.79
C ARG A 18 10.49 2.17 14.57
N HIS A 19 9.31 2.71 14.27
CA HIS A 19 8.73 3.81 15.04
C HIS A 19 8.04 3.34 16.34
N HIS A 20 8.29 2.10 16.80
CA HIS A 20 7.71 1.48 17.99
C HIS A 20 6.17 1.45 17.98
N ILE A 21 5.61 1.42 16.78
CA ILE A 21 4.18 1.53 16.55
C ILE A 21 3.69 0.20 15.95
N PRO A 22 2.65 -0.44 16.51
CA PRO A 22 2.07 -1.62 15.90
C PRO A 22 1.51 -1.25 14.51
N PRO A 23 1.96 -1.88 13.42
CA PRO A 23 1.52 -1.52 12.07
C PRO A 23 0.00 -1.64 11.90
N GLN A 24 -0.62 -2.59 12.59
CA GLN A 24 -2.07 -2.82 12.57
C GLN A 24 -2.88 -1.66 13.17
N SER A 25 -2.26 -0.87 14.05
CA SER A 25 -2.91 0.30 14.66
C SER A 25 -2.96 1.50 13.71
N TYR A 26 -2.10 1.53 12.69
CA TYR A 26 -1.92 2.72 11.85
C TYR A 26 -1.99 2.47 10.35
N ILE A 27 -1.87 1.23 9.90
CA ILE A 27 -2.01 0.87 8.49
C ILE A 27 -3.26 0.02 8.33
N ARG A 28 -4.20 0.49 7.52
CA ARG A 28 -5.31 -0.33 7.03
C ARG A 28 -5.15 -0.59 5.54
N TYR A 29 -5.31 -1.84 5.15
CA TYR A 29 -5.38 -2.24 3.74
C TYR A 29 -6.82 -2.58 3.39
N SER A 30 -7.32 -2.05 2.28
CA SER A 30 -8.57 -2.48 1.67
C SER A 30 -8.34 -2.83 0.21
N GLU A 31 -9.01 -3.86 -0.28
CA GLU A 31 -8.94 -4.28 -1.68
C GLU A 31 -10.33 -4.17 -2.30
N SER A 32 -10.38 -3.75 -3.56
CA SER A 32 -11.59 -3.77 -4.36
C SER A 32 -11.28 -4.17 -5.80
N LEU A 33 -12.30 -4.69 -6.48
CA LEU A 33 -12.23 -4.84 -7.92
C LEU A 33 -12.59 -3.49 -8.55
N PRO A 34 -11.83 -3.00 -9.53
CA PRO A 34 -12.18 -1.79 -10.25
C PRO A 34 -13.50 -2.02 -11.00
N VAL A 35 -14.46 -1.11 -10.83
CA VAL A 35 -15.74 -1.15 -11.56
C VAL A 35 -15.44 -1.01 -13.05
N GLY A 36 -15.76 -2.05 -13.84
CA GLY A 36 -15.46 -2.10 -15.28
C GLY A 36 -14.02 -2.51 -15.64
N GLY A 37 -13.21 -2.96 -14.67
CA GLY A 37 -11.87 -3.48 -14.93
C GLY A 37 -11.87 -4.81 -15.68
N ARG A 38 -10.79 -5.09 -16.42
CA ARG A 38 -10.52 -6.45 -16.92
C ARG A 38 -10.36 -7.39 -15.73
N GLY A 39 -10.85 -8.63 -15.83
CA GLY A 39 -11.05 -9.55 -14.70
C GLY A 39 -9.87 -9.78 -13.76
N ASP A 40 -8.64 -9.49 -14.20
CA ASP A 40 -7.43 -9.66 -13.40
C ASP A 40 -6.95 -8.36 -12.71
N GLN A 41 -7.59 -7.22 -12.97
CA GLN A 41 -7.24 -5.95 -12.34
C GLN A 41 -7.80 -5.88 -10.92
N CYS A 42 -6.96 -5.44 -9.99
CA CYS A 42 -7.32 -5.20 -8.61
C CYS A 42 -6.87 -3.80 -8.19
N VAL A 43 -7.64 -3.19 -7.30
CA VAL A 43 -7.31 -1.94 -6.62
C VAL A 43 -7.04 -2.28 -5.16
N ALA A 44 -5.96 -1.75 -4.61
CA ALA A 44 -5.72 -1.78 -3.18
C ALA A 44 -5.52 -0.36 -2.66
N THR A 45 -5.93 -0.12 -1.43
CA THR A 45 -5.80 1.16 -0.75
C THR A 45 -5.12 0.94 0.58
N VAL A 46 -4.12 1.77 0.86
CA VAL A 46 -3.43 1.90 2.13
C VAL A 46 -3.92 3.16 2.81
N THR A 47 -4.49 3.02 4.00
CA THR A 47 -4.87 4.14 4.86
C THR A 47 -3.90 4.23 6.03
N LEU A 48 -3.22 5.36 6.16
CA LEU A 48 -2.33 5.70 7.26
C LEU A 48 -3.11 6.52 8.30
N LEU A 49 -3.45 5.89 9.43
CA LEU A 49 -4.27 6.47 10.50
C LEU A 49 -3.49 7.42 11.42
N ASN A 50 -2.16 7.52 11.28
CA ASN A 50 -1.32 8.43 12.06
C ASN A 50 -1.35 9.88 11.53
N TYR A 51 -2.17 10.17 10.52
CA TYR A 51 -2.35 11.51 9.95
C TYR A 51 -3.74 12.04 10.28
N GLN A 52 -3.88 13.36 10.41
CA GLN A 52 -5.16 14.04 10.62
C GLN A 52 -5.39 15.05 9.48
N PRO A 53 -6.31 14.78 8.53
CA PRO A 53 -7.08 13.55 8.35
C PRO A 53 -6.20 12.34 7.93
N PRO A 54 -6.70 11.09 8.05
CA PRO A 54 -5.96 9.90 7.63
C PRO A 54 -5.50 10.00 6.17
N ALA A 55 -4.24 9.67 5.92
CA ALA A 55 -3.69 9.73 4.56
C ALA A 55 -4.04 8.45 3.80
N ILE A 56 -4.49 8.58 2.56
CA ILE A 56 -5.01 7.47 1.75
C ILE A 56 -4.19 7.35 0.47
N TYR A 57 -3.66 6.16 0.19
CA TYR A 57 -2.85 5.87 -0.98
C TYR A 57 -3.41 4.67 -1.73
N THR A 58 -3.74 4.86 -3.00
CA THR A 58 -4.32 3.81 -3.85
C THR A 58 -3.27 3.26 -4.81
N GLY A 59 -3.32 1.96 -5.06
CA GLY A 59 -2.47 1.24 -5.99
C GLY A 59 -3.29 0.32 -6.88
N TYR A 60 -2.85 0.18 -8.12
CA TYR A 60 -3.48 -0.65 -9.15
C TYR A 60 -2.49 -1.74 -9.57
N GLY A 61 -3.00 -2.93 -9.81
CA GLY A 61 -2.16 -4.04 -10.26
C GLY A 61 -2.96 -5.20 -10.82
N VAL A 62 -2.26 -6.09 -11.52
CA VAL A 62 -2.81 -7.38 -11.93
C VAL A 62 -2.72 -8.31 -10.73
N GLY A 63 -3.88 -8.61 -10.12
CA GLY A 63 -4.00 -9.37 -8.88
C GLY A 63 -3.79 -8.55 -7.61
N LYS A 64 -4.33 -9.08 -6.50
CA LYS A 64 -4.37 -8.45 -5.17
C LYS A 64 -2.99 -8.05 -4.65
N GLN A 65 -2.01 -8.94 -4.81
CA GLN A 65 -0.65 -8.68 -4.32
C GLN A 65 -0.01 -7.50 -5.06
N SER A 66 -0.13 -7.46 -6.39
CA SER A 66 0.45 -6.36 -7.17
C SER A 66 -0.19 -5.02 -6.83
N ALA A 67 -1.52 -4.99 -6.64
CA ALA A 67 -2.23 -3.78 -6.23
C ALA A 67 -1.80 -3.30 -4.84
N LYS A 68 -1.66 -4.21 -3.87
CA LYS A 68 -1.16 -3.90 -2.52
C LYS A 68 0.25 -3.32 -2.53
N GLU A 69 1.14 -3.91 -3.32
CA GLU A 69 2.53 -3.45 -3.43
C GLU A 69 2.61 -2.07 -4.08
N ALA A 70 1.76 -1.79 -5.07
CA ALA A 70 1.62 -0.46 -5.65
C ALA A 70 1.11 0.57 -4.63
N ALA A 71 0.12 0.22 -3.82
CA ALA A 71 -0.42 1.10 -2.79
C ALA A 71 0.61 1.38 -1.68
N ALA A 72 1.34 0.35 -1.25
CA ALA A 72 2.42 0.46 -0.28
C ALA A 72 3.60 1.30 -0.81
N CYS A 73 3.95 1.16 -2.09
CA CYS A 73 4.97 1.98 -2.75
C CYS A 73 4.59 3.47 -2.71
N ASN A 74 3.34 3.80 -3.03
CA ASN A 74 2.85 5.18 -2.98
C ASN A 74 2.89 5.74 -1.55
N ALA A 75 2.50 4.95 -0.55
CA ALA A 75 2.62 5.34 0.85
C ALA A 75 4.08 5.58 1.27
N LEU A 76 5.01 4.69 0.92
CA LEU A 76 6.44 4.84 1.23
C LEU A 76 7.06 6.08 0.56
N ARG A 77 6.68 6.40 -0.68
CA ARG A 77 7.10 7.65 -1.35
C ARG A 77 6.62 8.88 -0.60
N ALA A 78 5.37 8.90 -0.16
CA ALA A 78 4.84 10.02 0.62
C ALA A 78 5.52 10.15 2.00
N LEU A 79 6.00 9.03 2.56
CA LEU A 79 6.83 9.01 3.78
C LEU A 79 8.30 9.37 3.52
N GLY A 80 8.69 9.68 2.28
CA GLY A 80 10.08 9.98 1.90
C GLY A 80 11.04 8.79 2.01
N GLN A 81 10.51 7.56 2.08
CA GLN A 81 11.31 6.33 2.17
C GLN A 81 11.75 5.78 0.81
N LEU A 82 11.21 6.35 -0.27
CA LEU A 82 11.54 6.00 -1.65
C LEU A 82 11.79 7.28 -2.45
N PRO A 83 12.70 7.23 -3.44
CA PRO A 83 12.93 8.33 -4.37
C PRO A 83 11.76 8.55 -5.36
#